data_AF-A0A9K3J941-F1
#
_entry.id   AF-A0A9K3J941-F1
#
_cell.length_a   1.000
_cell.length_b   1.000
_cell.length_c   1.000
_cell.angle_alpha   90.00
_cell.angle_beta   90.00
_cell.angle_gamma   90.00
#
_symmetry.space_group_name_H-M   'P 1'
#
loop_
_entity.id
_entity.type
_entity.pdbx_description
1 polymer ?
#
loop_
_entity_poly.entity_id
_entity_poly.type
_entity_poly.pdbx_seq_one_letter_code
_entity_poly.pdbx_strand_id
1 'polypeptide(L)'
;MLKLSSKELKDMSQLSSIDDAFHLSWESFSQVAVLFIKSRRSPTLNEFREWDVYTRALYLKARSSREGKPPVSYESLKGPKRDGWIYDWVMPYVDGPIKFGSYSSETKPTVIPHHLYLLVKEAADIMKRSDWRSDPNDLKDLATVEKKIRFFCYYFFSHLPTDWEYNRDYASKEVESYDTTREPKYNMSGYTPINSFRGEDVELECDEYSSLSRQDMIAIMYMIHSRETPAISKMVPHQIKFYCRMCSCFGIQYHRLEDASEDDVCLMNVGLHS
;
A
#
# COMPACT_ATOMS: atom_id res chain seq x y z
N MET A 1 23.92 -8.32 -16.39
CA MET A 1 23.50 -6.91 -16.28
C MET A 1 22.77 -6.55 -17.57
N LEU A 2 21.49 -6.20 -17.52
CA LEU A 2 20.73 -5.78 -18.73
C LEU A 2 21.38 -4.49 -19.26
N LYS A 3 21.88 -4.52 -20.50
CA LYS A 3 22.32 -3.32 -21.20
C LYS A 3 21.12 -2.71 -21.91
N LEU A 4 20.47 -1.76 -21.24
CA LEU A 4 19.36 -1.00 -21.81
C LEU A 4 19.90 0.09 -22.74
N SER A 5 19.19 0.34 -23.84
CA SER A 5 19.46 1.44 -24.76
C SER A 5 19.09 2.80 -24.14
N SER A 6 19.64 3.89 -24.70
CA SER A 6 19.32 5.25 -24.27
C SER A 6 17.82 5.60 -24.40
N LYS A 7 17.11 4.98 -25.35
CA LYS A 7 15.66 5.10 -25.49
C LYS A 7 14.91 4.37 -24.37
N GLU A 8 15.30 3.13 -24.08
CA GLU A 8 14.75 2.35 -22.95
C GLU A 8 15.02 3.07 -21.60
N LEU A 9 16.17 3.74 -21.44
CA LEU A 9 16.48 4.58 -20.27
C LEU A 9 15.65 5.88 -20.20
N LYS A 10 15.23 6.45 -21.33
CA LYS A 10 14.31 7.60 -21.34
C LYS A 10 12.88 7.16 -21.02
N ASP A 11 12.42 6.05 -21.58
CA ASP A 11 11.13 5.44 -21.22
C ASP A 11 11.10 5.06 -19.73
N MET A 12 12.26 4.73 -19.14
CA MET A 12 12.40 4.52 -17.69
C MET A 12 12.09 5.76 -16.84
N SER A 13 12.31 6.98 -17.34
CA SER A 13 11.93 8.20 -16.61
C SER A 13 10.40 8.39 -16.52
N GLN A 14 9.64 7.74 -17.42
CA GLN A 14 8.18 7.66 -17.37
C GLN A 14 7.67 6.56 -16.42
N LEU A 15 8.56 5.68 -15.92
CA LEU A 15 8.25 4.69 -14.87
C LEU A 15 8.19 5.31 -13.47
N SER A 16 8.07 6.63 -13.37
CA SER A 16 8.07 7.41 -12.12
C SER A 16 6.82 7.21 -11.28
N SER A 17 5.72 6.71 -11.86
CA SER A 17 4.50 6.42 -11.09
C SER A 17 4.75 5.27 -10.12
N ILE A 18 4.42 5.44 -8.85
CA ILE A 18 4.48 4.38 -7.84
C ILE A 18 3.23 3.48 -7.84
N ASP A 19 2.31 3.70 -8.79
CA ASP A 19 0.99 3.05 -8.83
C ASP A 19 1.01 1.70 -9.56
N ASP A 20 2.19 1.18 -9.91
CA ASP A 20 2.37 -0.08 -10.65
C ASP A 20 1.48 -1.22 -10.10
N ALA A 21 1.40 -1.35 -8.78
CA ALA A 21 0.63 -2.40 -8.10
C ALA A 21 -0.90 -2.23 -8.19
N PHE A 22 -1.40 -1.06 -8.59
CA PHE A 22 -2.81 -0.81 -8.91
C PHE A 22 -3.15 -1.04 -10.39
N HIS A 23 -2.16 -0.93 -11.27
CA HIS A 23 -2.32 -1.19 -12.70
C HIS A 23 -2.17 -2.66 -13.09
N LEU A 24 -1.34 -3.42 -12.36
CA LEU A 24 -1.07 -4.81 -12.66
C LEU A 24 -2.20 -5.75 -12.23
N SER A 25 -2.53 -6.71 -13.11
CA SER A 25 -3.35 -7.87 -12.75
C SER A 25 -2.62 -8.74 -11.71
N TRP A 26 -3.34 -9.59 -10.98
CA TRP A 26 -2.70 -10.53 -10.05
C TRP A 26 -1.77 -11.51 -10.78
N GLU A 27 -2.15 -11.97 -11.96
CA GLU A 27 -1.34 -12.89 -12.77
C GLU A 27 -0.02 -12.23 -13.18
N SER A 28 -0.07 -11.06 -13.81
CA SER A 28 1.14 -10.33 -14.24
C SER A 28 2.03 -9.98 -13.05
N PHE A 29 1.43 -9.52 -11.95
CA PHE A 29 2.16 -9.22 -10.72
C PHE A 29 2.84 -10.46 -10.14
N SER A 30 2.10 -11.56 -9.96
CA SER A 30 2.60 -12.78 -9.32
C SER A 30 3.68 -13.45 -10.15
N GLN A 31 3.55 -13.46 -11.48
CA GLN A 31 4.57 -13.96 -12.38
C GLN A 31 5.90 -13.22 -12.17
N VAL A 32 5.87 -11.88 -12.16
CA VAL A 32 7.09 -11.06 -12.01
C VAL A 32 7.67 -11.18 -10.61
N ALA A 33 6.82 -11.15 -9.59
CA ALA A 33 7.19 -11.30 -8.20
C ALA A 33 7.89 -12.65 -7.93
N VAL A 34 7.32 -13.76 -8.42
CA VAL A 34 7.86 -15.11 -8.19
C VAL A 34 9.08 -15.36 -9.08
N LEU A 35 8.95 -15.17 -10.39
CA LEU A 35 9.95 -15.63 -11.35
C LEU A 35 11.18 -14.74 -11.43
N PHE A 36 11.11 -13.46 -11.04
CA PHE A 36 12.21 -12.51 -11.25
C PHE A 36 12.63 -11.75 -9.99
N ILE A 37 11.69 -11.33 -9.14
CA ILE A 37 12.01 -10.59 -7.91
C ILE A 37 12.48 -11.57 -6.82
N LYS A 38 11.68 -12.57 -6.47
CA LYS A 38 11.98 -13.55 -5.41
C LYS A 38 13.11 -14.49 -5.81
N SER A 39 13.07 -15.04 -7.02
CA SER A 39 14.12 -15.94 -7.53
C SER A 39 15.46 -15.24 -7.78
N ARG A 40 15.46 -13.90 -7.82
CA ARG A 40 16.59 -13.06 -8.27
C ARG A 40 17.07 -13.35 -9.69
N ARG A 41 16.29 -14.08 -10.50
CA ARG A 41 16.56 -14.30 -11.92
C ARG A 41 16.49 -12.97 -12.67
N SER A 42 17.50 -12.70 -13.49
CA SER A 42 17.46 -11.56 -14.40
C SER A 42 16.69 -11.98 -15.67
N PRO A 43 15.74 -11.18 -16.16
CA PRO A 43 15.07 -11.49 -17.41
C PRO A 43 16.05 -11.40 -18.57
N THR A 44 15.79 -12.21 -19.58
CA THR A 44 16.35 -12.01 -20.92
C THR A 44 15.82 -10.71 -21.51
N LEU A 45 16.49 -10.20 -22.53
CA LEU A 45 16.06 -8.97 -23.21
C LEU A 45 14.66 -9.11 -23.84
N ASN A 46 14.34 -10.31 -24.35
CA ASN A 46 13.04 -10.56 -24.97
C ASN A 46 11.92 -10.58 -23.91
N GLU A 47 12.11 -11.32 -22.81
CA GLU A 47 11.16 -11.32 -21.68
C GLU A 47 10.91 -9.90 -21.16
N PHE A 48 11.96 -9.10 -20.98
CA PHE A 48 11.84 -7.73 -20.49
C PHE A 48 11.09 -6.80 -21.45
N ARG A 49 11.20 -7.03 -22.78
CA ARG A 49 10.55 -6.21 -23.80
C ARG A 49 9.07 -6.54 -23.99
N GLU A 50 8.67 -7.78 -23.71
CA GLU A 50 7.29 -8.23 -23.77
C GLU A 50 6.43 -7.67 -22.63
N TRP A 51 7.07 -7.28 -21.52
CA TRP A 51 6.38 -6.71 -20.38
C TRP A 51 5.78 -5.33 -20.67
N ASP A 52 4.61 -5.07 -20.08
CA ASP A 52 4.06 -3.72 -20.05
C ASP A 52 4.92 -2.77 -19.20
N VAL A 53 4.59 -1.48 -19.28
CA VAL A 53 5.31 -0.39 -18.60
C VAL A 53 5.32 -0.57 -17.06
N TYR A 54 4.21 -0.96 -16.45
CA TYR A 54 4.09 -1.13 -14.99
C TYR A 54 4.82 -2.37 -14.51
N THR A 55 4.81 -3.44 -15.31
CA THR A 55 5.57 -4.65 -15.01
C THR A 55 7.08 -4.36 -14.99
N ARG A 56 7.57 -3.62 -15.99
CA ARG A 56 8.97 -3.18 -16.05
C ARG A 56 9.34 -2.27 -14.88
N ALA A 57 8.47 -1.31 -14.54
CA ALA A 57 8.64 -0.41 -13.40
C ALA A 57 8.80 -1.19 -12.09
N LEU A 58 7.87 -2.11 -11.81
CA LEU A 58 7.88 -2.94 -10.61
C LEU A 58 9.19 -3.72 -10.47
N TYR A 59 9.61 -4.42 -11.53
CA TYR A 59 10.84 -5.20 -11.51
C TYR A 59 12.08 -4.33 -11.24
N LEU A 60 12.20 -3.20 -11.94
CA LEU A 60 13.36 -2.30 -11.81
C LEU A 60 13.43 -1.67 -10.41
N LYS A 61 12.29 -1.20 -9.87
CA LYS A 61 12.22 -0.63 -8.52
C LYS A 61 12.55 -1.67 -7.46
N ALA A 62 11.97 -2.86 -7.54
CA ALA A 62 12.26 -3.95 -6.61
C ALA A 62 13.73 -4.43 -6.66
N ARG A 63 14.40 -4.28 -7.81
CA ARG A 63 15.85 -4.53 -7.97
C ARG A 63 16.71 -3.40 -7.39
N SER A 64 16.22 -2.17 -7.38
CA SER A 64 16.93 -0.99 -6.87
C SER A 64 16.84 -0.85 -5.35
N SER A 65 15.83 -1.47 -4.73
CA SER A 65 15.70 -1.54 -3.27
C SER A 65 16.99 -2.08 -2.65
N ARG A 66 17.57 -1.34 -1.71
CA ARG A 66 18.78 -1.77 -1.00
C ARG A 66 18.51 -3.07 -0.25
N GLU A 67 19.55 -3.91 -0.12
CA GLU A 67 19.50 -5.05 0.80
C GLU A 67 19.59 -4.53 2.25
N GLY A 68 18.46 -4.02 2.76
CA GLY A 68 18.26 -3.80 4.19
C GLY A 68 18.05 -5.11 4.92
N LYS A 69 18.12 -5.09 6.26
CA LYS A 69 17.59 -6.21 7.05
C LYS A 69 16.12 -6.36 6.64
N PRO A 70 15.69 -7.54 6.14
CA PRO A 70 14.26 -7.76 5.91
C PRO A 70 13.51 -7.48 7.23
N PRO A 71 12.20 -7.16 7.17
CA PRO A 71 11.43 -6.92 8.38
C PRO A 71 11.59 -8.07 9.36
N VAL A 72 11.30 -7.77 10.63
CA VAL A 72 11.02 -8.78 11.65
C VAL A 72 10.07 -9.80 11.02
N SER A 73 10.58 -10.98 10.67
CA SER A 73 9.77 -12.04 10.07
C SER A 73 8.76 -12.53 11.11
N TYR A 74 7.66 -13.12 10.65
CA TYR A 74 6.70 -13.82 11.51
C TYR A 74 7.38 -14.69 12.58
N GLU A 75 8.48 -15.37 12.21
CA GLU A 75 9.24 -16.20 13.14
C GLU A 75 9.98 -15.42 14.23
N SER A 76 10.28 -14.14 14.03
CA SER A 76 10.92 -13.26 15.02
C SER A 76 9.94 -12.46 15.89
N LEU A 77 8.66 -12.35 15.49
CA LEU A 77 7.58 -11.84 16.36
C LEU A 77 6.92 -12.97 17.18
N LYS A 78 6.99 -14.21 16.67
CA LYS A 78 6.65 -15.40 17.44
C LYS A 78 7.70 -15.60 18.54
N GLY A 79 7.24 -15.67 19.79
CA GLY A 79 8.00 -16.37 20.83
C GLY A 79 8.29 -17.82 20.40
N PRO A 80 9.12 -18.57 21.15
CA PRO A 80 9.55 -19.92 20.74
C PRO A 80 8.39 -20.79 20.26
N LYS A 81 8.58 -21.44 19.11
CA LYS A 81 7.61 -22.33 18.47
C LYS A 81 7.03 -23.30 19.51
N ARG A 82 5.71 -23.30 19.68
CA ARG A 82 5.04 -24.48 20.24
C ARG A 82 5.02 -25.52 19.13
N ASP A 83 5.78 -26.59 19.33
CA ASP A 83 5.79 -27.73 18.43
C ASP A 83 4.39 -28.32 18.32
N GLY A 84 4.01 -28.63 17.09
CA GLY A 84 2.95 -29.59 16.79
C GLY A 84 1.55 -29.04 16.79
N TRP A 85 1.17 -28.30 15.74
CA TRP A 85 -0.20 -28.40 15.21
C TRP A 85 -0.18 -28.33 13.69
N ILE A 86 -0.40 -29.50 13.08
CA ILE A 86 -0.81 -29.65 11.68
C ILE A 86 -2.25 -29.18 11.63
N TYR A 87 -2.58 -28.16 10.83
CA TYR A 87 -3.95 -27.69 10.74
C TYR A 87 -4.44 -27.57 9.29
N ASP A 88 -5.22 -28.59 8.95
CA ASP A 88 -6.24 -28.67 7.91
C ASP A 88 -7.48 -27.84 8.32
N TRP A 89 -7.31 -26.55 8.67
CA TRP A 89 -8.40 -25.70 9.15
C TRP A 89 -8.73 -24.61 8.16
N VAL A 90 -10.01 -24.56 7.80
CA VAL A 90 -10.66 -23.44 7.11
C VAL A 90 -10.41 -22.18 7.95
N MET A 91 -9.56 -21.29 7.45
CA MET A 91 -9.29 -20.02 8.13
C MET A 91 -10.60 -19.22 8.24
N PRO A 92 -11.01 -18.79 9.45
CA PRO A 92 -12.19 -17.94 9.59
C PRO A 92 -11.87 -16.57 8.99
N TYR A 93 -12.40 -16.31 7.80
CA TYR A 93 -12.39 -14.97 7.22
C TYR A 93 -13.22 -14.06 8.13
N VAL A 94 -12.66 -12.91 8.48
CA VAL A 94 -13.40 -11.88 9.22
C VAL A 94 -14.32 -11.17 8.24
N ASP A 95 -15.58 -11.00 8.64
CA ASP A 95 -16.52 -10.17 7.89
C ASP A 95 -16.18 -8.69 8.13
N GLY A 96 -15.65 -8.02 7.10
CA GLY A 96 -15.31 -6.60 7.13
C GLY A 96 -13.83 -6.26 7.34
N PRO A 97 -13.48 -4.96 7.33
CA PRO A 97 -12.10 -4.50 7.37
C PRO A 97 -11.43 -4.81 8.71
N ILE A 98 -10.21 -5.33 8.62
CA ILE A 98 -9.37 -5.56 9.80
C ILE A 98 -9.05 -4.22 10.46
N LYS A 99 -9.41 -4.09 11.73
CA LYS A 99 -9.09 -2.92 12.55
C LYS A 99 -7.61 -2.96 12.93
N PHE A 100 -6.90 -1.83 12.83
CA PHE A 100 -5.49 -1.66 13.25
C PHE A 100 -5.31 -0.73 14.45
N GLY A 101 -6.37 -0.05 14.87
CA GLY A 101 -6.42 0.83 16.03
C GLY A 101 -7.77 1.48 16.16
N SER A 102 -7.95 2.36 17.15
CA SER A 102 -9.18 3.14 17.30
C SER A 102 -8.97 4.46 17.99
N TYR A 103 -9.93 5.35 17.78
CA TYR A 103 -10.17 6.53 18.58
C TYR A 103 -11.28 6.26 19.61
N SER A 104 -11.28 7.01 20.72
CA SER A 104 -12.46 7.10 21.58
C SER A 104 -13.54 7.93 20.87
N SER A 105 -14.77 7.94 21.38
CA SER A 105 -15.86 8.74 20.80
C SER A 105 -15.54 10.24 20.74
N GLU A 106 -14.77 10.74 21.71
CA GLU A 106 -14.41 12.16 21.84
C GLU A 106 -13.23 12.55 20.94
N THR A 107 -12.40 11.59 20.54
CA THR A 107 -11.19 11.84 19.75
C THR A 107 -11.31 11.39 18.30
N LYS A 108 -12.51 10.99 17.86
CA LYS A 108 -12.74 10.58 16.47
C LYS A 108 -12.34 11.69 15.49
N PRO A 109 -11.76 11.34 14.33
CA PRO A 109 -11.49 12.29 13.28
C PRO A 109 -12.77 13.00 12.82
N THR A 110 -12.68 14.30 12.59
CA THR A 110 -13.78 15.12 12.02
C THR A 110 -13.53 15.51 10.56
N VAL A 111 -12.32 15.23 10.06
CA VAL A 111 -11.89 15.53 8.69
C VAL A 111 -11.11 14.33 8.16
N ILE A 112 -11.21 14.09 6.85
CA ILE A 112 -10.44 13.02 6.20
C ILE A 112 -8.93 13.25 6.30
N PRO A 113 -8.12 12.17 6.30
CA PRO A 113 -6.67 12.31 6.30
C PRO A 113 -6.14 12.98 5.03
N HIS A 114 -5.01 13.69 5.15
CA HIS A 114 -4.46 14.50 4.05
C HIS A 114 -4.18 13.69 2.76
N HIS A 115 -3.57 12.51 2.88
CA HIS A 115 -3.34 11.64 1.72
C HIS A 115 -4.64 11.16 1.05
N LEU A 116 -5.72 10.93 1.81
CA LEU A 116 -7.02 10.64 1.19
C LEU A 116 -7.57 11.87 0.46
N TYR A 117 -7.42 13.07 1.04
CA TYR A 117 -7.74 14.31 0.35
C TYR A 117 -6.98 14.47 -0.97
N LEU A 118 -5.68 14.17 -1.00
CA LEU A 118 -4.88 14.26 -2.24
C LEU A 118 -5.42 13.31 -3.34
N LEU A 119 -5.86 12.10 -2.97
CA LEU A 119 -6.49 11.17 -3.92
C LEU A 119 -7.85 11.69 -4.40
N VAL A 120 -8.69 12.22 -3.51
CA VAL A 120 -9.99 12.83 -3.90
C VAL A 120 -9.77 14.04 -4.80
N LYS A 121 -8.75 14.86 -4.52
CA LYS A 121 -8.33 15.99 -5.34
C LYS A 121 -7.88 15.52 -6.73
N GLU A 122 -7.08 14.48 -6.82
CA GLU A 122 -6.65 13.91 -8.09
C GLU A 122 -7.86 13.44 -8.93
N ALA A 123 -8.81 12.74 -8.31
CA ALA A 123 -10.06 12.34 -8.98
C ALA A 123 -10.86 13.57 -9.47
N ALA A 124 -11.02 14.59 -8.63
CA ALA A 124 -11.71 15.83 -9.00
C ALA A 124 -11.01 16.58 -10.15
N ASP A 125 -9.68 16.63 -10.14
CA ASP A 125 -8.89 17.29 -11.18
C ASP A 125 -8.97 16.57 -12.53
N ILE A 126 -9.04 15.22 -12.54
CA ILE A 126 -9.33 14.45 -13.76
C ILE A 126 -10.72 14.80 -14.29
N MET A 127 -11.73 14.81 -13.41
CA MET A 127 -13.12 15.09 -13.78
C MET A 127 -13.40 16.54 -14.22
N LYS A 128 -12.46 17.47 -13.97
CA LYS A 128 -12.54 18.87 -14.45
C LYS A 128 -12.10 19.03 -15.91
N ARG A 129 -11.41 18.05 -16.50
CA ARG A 129 -10.97 18.11 -17.91
C ARG A 129 -12.20 18.06 -18.83
N SER A 130 -12.20 18.79 -19.95
CA SER A 130 -13.39 18.93 -20.81
C SER A 130 -13.93 17.59 -21.34
N ASP A 131 -13.04 16.65 -21.64
CA ASP A 131 -13.35 15.44 -22.41
C ASP A 131 -13.14 14.13 -21.61
N TRP A 132 -13.02 14.21 -20.29
CA TRP A 132 -12.63 13.07 -19.44
C TRP A 132 -13.55 11.85 -19.55
N ARG A 133 -14.83 12.07 -19.88
CA ARG A 133 -15.82 10.99 -20.05
C ARG A 133 -15.60 10.19 -21.34
N SER A 134 -14.90 10.77 -22.30
CA SER A 134 -14.64 10.21 -23.62
C SER A 134 -13.18 9.85 -23.86
N ASP A 135 -12.24 10.38 -23.05
CA ASP A 135 -10.82 10.02 -23.11
C ASP A 135 -10.57 8.70 -22.35
N PRO A 136 -10.15 7.61 -23.04
CA PRO A 136 -9.85 6.34 -22.40
C PRO A 136 -8.73 6.40 -21.35
N ASN A 137 -7.78 7.34 -21.48
CA ASN A 137 -6.71 7.52 -20.51
C ASN A 137 -7.23 8.16 -19.23
N ASP A 138 -8.03 9.23 -19.33
CA ASP A 138 -8.67 9.86 -18.17
C ASP A 138 -9.58 8.88 -17.42
N LEU A 139 -10.35 8.06 -18.14
CA LEU A 139 -11.17 7.01 -17.55
C LEU A 139 -10.32 5.97 -16.80
N LYS A 140 -9.17 5.57 -17.37
CA LYS A 140 -8.26 4.61 -16.75
C LYS A 140 -7.59 5.20 -15.50
N ASP A 141 -7.14 6.45 -15.57
CA ASP A 141 -6.50 7.16 -14.46
C ASP A 141 -7.51 7.36 -13.32
N LEU A 142 -8.72 7.82 -13.62
CA LEU A 142 -9.80 7.96 -12.63
C LEU A 142 -10.12 6.62 -11.96
N ALA A 143 -10.23 5.53 -12.75
CA ALA A 143 -10.49 4.20 -12.21
C ALA A 143 -9.35 3.72 -11.29
N THR A 144 -8.10 4.08 -11.57
CA THR A 144 -6.94 3.78 -10.71
C THR A 144 -7.00 4.59 -9.42
N VAL A 145 -7.22 5.91 -9.49
CA VAL A 145 -7.34 6.78 -8.32
C VAL A 145 -8.47 6.31 -7.40
N GLU A 146 -9.62 5.92 -7.96
CA GLU A 146 -10.73 5.40 -7.15
C GLU A 146 -10.45 4.03 -6.54
N LYS A 147 -9.63 3.18 -7.18
CA LYS A 147 -9.12 1.96 -6.52
C LYS A 147 -8.23 2.31 -5.34
N LYS A 148 -7.39 3.35 -5.44
CA LYS A 148 -6.55 3.84 -4.34
C LYS A 148 -7.42 4.40 -3.21
N ILE A 149 -8.44 5.20 -3.52
CA ILE A 149 -9.41 5.72 -2.54
C ILE A 149 -10.09 4.57 -1.80
N ARG A 150 -10.67 3.59 -2.53
CA ARG A 150 -11.30 2.43 -1.90
C ARG A 150 -10.35 1.64 -1.02
N PHE A 151 -9.11 1.41 -1.50
CA PHE A 151 -8.07 0.72 -0.73
C PHE A 151 -7.75 1.49 0.57
N PHE A 152 -7.57 2.81 0.48
CA PHE A 152 -7.32 3.66 1.63
C PHE A 152 -8.49 3.57 2.62
N CYS A 153 -9.72 3.77 2.16
CA CYS A 153 -10.90 3.74 3.02
C CYS A 153 -11.08 2.40 3.71
N TYR A 154 -10.74 1.29 3.04
CA TYR A 154 -10.87 -0.05 3.61
C TYR A 154 -9.85 -0.30 4.74
N TYR A 155 -8.56 -0.02 4.51
CA TYR A 155 -7.51 -0.34 5.49
C TYR A 155 -7.30 0.75 6.56
N PHE A 156 -7.67 1.99 6.28
CA PHE A 156 -7.55 3.12 7.21
C PHE A 156 -8.92 3.66 7.65
N PHE A 157 -9.97 2.83 7.62
CA PHE A 157 -11.34 3.22 7.96
C PHE A 157 -11.45 3.89 9.35
N SER A 158 -10.61 3.47 10.30
CA SER A 158 -10.59 4.04 11.66
C SER A 158 -10.13 5.50 11.69
N HIS A 159 -9.48 5.99 10.64
CA HIS A 159 -9.04 7.38 10.49
C HIS A 159 -10.04 8.25 9.71
N LEU A 160 -11.18 7.70 9.28
CA LEU A 160 -12.21 8.44 8.59
C LEU A 160 -13.17 9.12 9.57
N PRO A 161 -13.77 10.27 9.21
CA PRO A 161 -14.90 10.80 9.95
C PRO A 161 -16.06 9.82 9.99
N THR A 162 -16.88 9.92 11.04
CA THR A 162 -18.09 9.10 11.15
C THR A 162 -19.00 9.36 9.95
N ASP A 163 -19.50 8.29 9.33
CA ASP A 163 -20.39 8.31 8.15
C ASP A 163 -19.79 8.93 6.88
N TRP A 164 -18.47 9.15 6.83
CA TRP A 164 -17.82 9.61 5.61
C TRP A 164 -17.67 8.47 4.61
N GLU A 165 -18.13 8.69 3.39
CA GLU A 165 -17.97 7.77 2.26
C GLU A 165 -17.57 8.54 1.01
N TYR A 166 -16.70 7.94 0.20
CA TYR A 166 -16.31 8.54 -1.07
C TYR A 166 -17.49 8.52 -2.05
N ASN A 167 -17.87 9.70 -2.52
CA ASN A 167 -18.80 9.87 -3.62
C ASN A 167 -18.17 10.80 -4.68
N ARG A 168 -18.00 10.25 -5.88
CA ARG A 168 -17.43 10.94 -7.03
C ARG A 168 -18.12 12.28 -7.32
N ASP A 169 -19.44 12.33 -7.24
CA ASP A 169 -20.22 13.53 -7.56
C ASP A 169 -20.00 14.66 -6.54
N TYR A 170 -19.54 14.33 -5.33
CA TYR A 170 -19.20 15.29 -4.28
C TYR A 170 -17.69 15.56 -4.16
N ALA A 171 -16.84 14.89 -4.95
CA ALA A 171 -15.38 15.02 -4.83
C ALA A 171 -14.89 16.48 -4.94
N SER A 172 -15.43 17.26 -5.90
CA SER A 172 -15.06 18.69 -6.04
C SER A 172 -15.41 19.50 -4.79
N LYS A 173 -16.57 19.23 -4.17
CA LYS A 173 -17.02 19.93 -2.96
C LYS A 173 -16.15 19.58 -1.76
N GLU A 174 -15.82 18.30 -1.60
CA GLU A 174 -14.88 17.83 -0.55
C GLU A 174 -13.54 18.58 -0.66
N VAL A 175 -13.01 18.69 -1.88
CA VAL A 175 -11.74 19.39 -2.16
C VAL A 175 -11.81 20.88 -1.82
N GLU A 176 -12.91 21.56 -2.19
CA GLU A 176 -13.12 22.98 -1.91
C GLU A 176 -13.24 23.28 -0.41
N SER A 177 -13.82 22.35 0.36
CA SER A 177 -13.98 22.51 1.82
C SER A 177 -12.76 22.12 2.64
N TYR A 178 -11.74 21.51 2.03
CA TYR A 178 -10.59 20.99 2.76
C TYR A 178 -9.60 22.10 3.14
N ASP A 179 -9.35 22.26 4.44
CA ASP A 179 -8.34 23.20 4.93
C ASP A 179 -6.91 22.66 4.74
N THR A 180 -6.25 23.16 3.69
CA THR A 180 -4.86 22.80 3.36
C THR A 180 -3.82 23.51 4.24
N THR A 181 -4.22 24.47 5.07
CA THR A 181 -3.34 25.22 5.98
C THR A 181 -3.31 24.63 7.39
N ARG A 182 -4.12 23.59 7.63
CA ARG A 182 -4.24 22.92 8.91
C ARG A 182 -2.92 22.27 9.34
N GLU A 183 -2.52 22.55 10.58
CA GLU A 183 -1.41 21.89 11.26
C GLU A 183 -1.88 21.28 12.61
N PRO A 184 -1.50 20.02 12.95
CA PRO A 184 -0.79 19.08 12.08
C PRO A 184 -1.71 18.54 10.96
N LYS A 185 -1.12 18.16 9.83
CA LYS A 185 -1.83 17.49 8.71
C LYS A 185 -2.54 16.21 9.14
N TYR A 186 -1.96 15.53 10.14
CA TYR A 186 -2.50 14.33 10.75
C TYR A 186 -2.69 14.54 12.24
N ASN A 187 -3.94 14.53 12.70
CA ASN A 187 -4.21 14.50 14.13
C ASN A 187 -4.33 13.05 14.63
N MET A 188 -3.23 12.53 15.16
CA MET A 188 -3.19 11.22 15.80
C MET A 188 -3.47 11.28 17.31
N SER A 189 -3.83 12.45 17.86
CA SER A 189 -4.18 12.59 19.28
C SER A 189 -5.34 11.68 19.64
N GLY A 190 -5.15 10.79 20.62
CA GLY A 190 -6.18 9.86 21.06
C GLY A 190 -6.40 8.66 20.12
N TYR A 191 -5.53 8.44 19.14
CA TYR A 191 -5.45 7.17 18.44
C TYR A 191 -4.73 6.14 19.33
N THR A 192 -5.37 5.00 19.55
CA THR A 192 -4.79 3.84 20.24
C THR A 192 -4.54 2.74 19.21
N PRO A 193 -3.27 2.49 18.83
CA PRO A 193 -2.92 1.38 17.95
C PRO A 193 -3.23 0.03 18.60
N ILE A 194 -3.47 -1.00 17.78
CA ILE A 194 -3.51 -2.38 18.27
C ILE A 194 -2.06 -2.81 18.57
N ASN A 195 -1.76 -2.99 19.85
CA ASN A 195 -0.43 -3.35 20.33
C ASN A 195 -0.24 -4.87 20.54
N SER A 196 -1.21 -5.71 20.19
CA SER A 196 -1.13 -7.16 20.39
C SER A 196 -0.86 -7.92 19.09
N PHE A 197 0.26 -8.62 19.08
CA PHE A 197 0.64 -9.62 18.07
C PHE A 197 0.23 -11.05 18.48
N ARG A 198 -0.55 -11.19 19.56
CA ARG A 198 -0.85 -12.48 20.20
C ARG A 198 -2.33 -12.61 20.50
N GLY A 199 -2.83 -13.83 20.39
CA GLY A 199 -4.24 -14.21 20.60
C GLY A 199 -4.75 -15.04 19.43
N GLU A 200 -5.68 -15.96 19.69
CA GLU A 200 -6.32 -16.78 18.64
C GLU A 200 -6.91 -15.89 17.53
N ASP A 201 -7.50 -14.75 17.91
CA ASP A 201 -8.08 -13.73 17.00
C ASP A 201 -7.05 -12.91 16.19
N VAL A 202 -5.75 -13.10 16.40
CA VAL A 202 -4.70 -12.39 15.61
C VAL A 202 -3.98 -13.37 14.69
N GLU A 203 -3.89 -14.65 15.07
CA GLU A 203 -3.24 -15.70 14.28
C GLU A 203 -4.19 -16.32 13.23
N LEU A 204 -5.51 -16.20 13.42
CA LEU A 204 -6.52 -16.82 12.54
C LEU A 204 -7.24 -15.85 11.61
N GLU A 205 -7.06 -14.54 11.78
CA GLU A 205 -7.73 -13.55 10.94
C GLU A 205 -6.96 -13.29 9.64
N CYS A 206 -7.63 -13.57 8.51
CA CYS A 206 -7.16 -13.25 7.17
C CYS A 206 -8.10 -12.27 6.48
N ASP A 207 -7.51 -11.27 5.83
CA ASP A 207 -8.22 -10.33 4.96
C ASP A 207 -8.44 -10.97 3.58
N GLU A 208 -9.69 -11.05 3.16
CA GLU A 208 -10.07 -11.68 1.88
C GLU A 208 -9.42 -10.95 0.69
N TYR A 209 -9.36 -9.62 0.72
CA TYR A 209 -8.91 -8.81 -0.41
C TYR A 209 -7.40 -8.88 -0.67
N SER A 210 -6.60 -8.92 0.39
CA SER A 210 -5.14 -9.05 0.30
C SER A 210 -4.66 -10.50 0.35
N SER A 211 -5.49 -11.39 0.90
CA SER A 211 -5.12 -12.75 1.30
C SER A 211 -3.95 -12.77 2.29
N LEU A 212 -3.86 -11.74 3.13
CA LEU A 212 -2.85 -11.60 4.18
C LEU A 212 -3.49 -11.79 5.55
N SER A 213 -2.72 -12.35 6.48
CA SER A 213 -3.09 -12.34 7.89
C SER A 213 -3.04 -10.92 8.46
N ARG A 214 -3.81 -10.64 9.52
CA ARG A 214 -3.68 -9.39 10.30
C ARG A 214 -2.22 -9.12 10.66
N GLN A 215 -1.45 -10.13 11.04
CA GLN A 215 -0.05 -10.00 11.43
C GLN A 215 0.86 -9.58 10.27
N ASP A 216 0.69 -10.18 9.10
CA ASP A 216 1.45 -9.78 7.90
C ASP A 216 1.21 -8.30 7.59
N MET A 217 -0.04 -7.86 7.70
CA MET A 217 -0.42 -6.47 7.47
C MET A 217 0.20 -5.53 8.49
N ILE A 218 0.17 -5.89 9.79
CA ILE A 218 0.82 -5.12 10.86
C ILE A 218 2.34 -5.04 10.62
N ALA A 219 3.00 -6.15 10.25
CA ALA A 219 4.43 -6.16 9.96
C ALA A 219 4.78 -5.26 8.76
N ILE A 220 3.95 -5.24 7.72
CA ILE A 220 4.11 -4.34 6.58
C ILE A 220 3.90 -2.88 6.98
N MET A 221 2.86 -2.57 7.78
CA MET A 221 2.63 -1.22 8.30
C MET A 221 3.80 -0.74 9.16
N TYR A 222 4.30 -1.57 10.07
CA TYR A 222 5.47 -1.27 10.89
C TYR A 222 6.71 -0.97 10.05
N MET A 223 6.96 -1.76 9.01
CA MET A 223 8.08 -1.53 8.09
C MET A 223 7.97 -0.21 7.34
N ILE A 224 6.78 0.16 6.87
CA ILE A 224 6.60 1.46 6.21
C ILE A 224 6.81 2.58 7.24
N HIS A 225 6.23 2.44 8.44
CA HIS A 225 6.37 3.38 9.54
C HIS A 225 7.82 3.57 10.01
N SER A 226 8.64 2.52 10.03
CA SER A 226 10.06 2.60 10.40
C SER A 226 10.90 3.34 9.36
N ARG A 227 10.39 3.54 8.14
CA ARG A 227 11.08 4.14 7.00
C ARG A 227 12.34 3.37 6.56
N GLU A 228 12.44 2.10 6.91
CA GLU A 228 13.56 1.24 6.53
C GLU A 228 13.18 0.42 5.28
N THR A 229 13.86 0.65 4.15
CA THR A 229 13.55 -0.07 2.91
C THR A 229 13.81 -1.58 3.08
N PRO A 230 12.79 -2.44 2.88
CA PRO A 230 12.95 -3.88 3.02
C PRO A 230 13.68 -4.49 1.83
N ALA A 231 14.27 -5.66 2.06
CA ALA A 231 14.61 -6.57 0.98
C ALA A 231 13.34 -7.19 0.37
N ILE A 232 12.72 -6.51 -0.61
CA ILE A 232 11.46 -6.94 -1.26
C ILE A 232 11.51 -8.40 -1.75
N SER A 233 12.69 -8.85 -2.21
CA SER A 233 12.91 -10.26 -2.63
C SER A 233 12.65 -11.32 -1.54
N LYS A 234 12.57 -10.93 -0.26
CA LYS A 234 12.29 -11.82 0.88
C LYS A 234 10.79 -11.96 1.18
N MET A 235 9.95 -11.09 0.64
CA MET A 235 8.50 -11.10 0.86
C MET A 235 7.82 -12.10 -0.10
N VAL A 236 6.62 -12.56 0.26
CA VAL A 236 5.75 -13.32 -0.67
C VAL A 236 4.97 -12.37 -1.58
N PRO A 237 4.48 -12.81 -2.76
CA PRO A 237 3.81 -11.92 -3.72
C PRO A 237 2.65 -11.10 -3.12
N HIS A 238 1.81 -11.69 -2.27
CA HIS A 238 0.72 -10.97 -1.60
C HIS A 238 1.23 -9.83 -0.72
N GLN A 239 2.30 -10.08 0.06
CA GLN A 239 2.94 -9.07 0.90
C GLN A 239 3.53 -7.94 0.05
N ILE A 240 4.25 -8.26 -1.03
CA ILE A 240 4.83 -7.25 -1.94
C ILE A 240 3.72 -6.37 -2.52
N LYS A 241 2.62 -6.99 -2.98
CA LYS A 241 1.51 -6.27 -3.58
C LYS A 241 0.85 -5.31 -2.60
N PHE A 242 0.58 -5.78 -1.38
CA PHE A 242 0.00 -4.97 -0.32
C PHE A 242 0.94 -3.81 0.07
N TYR A 243 2.22 -4.10 0.29
CA TYR A 243 3.26 -3.10 0.57
C TYR A 243 3.35 -2.00 -0.50
N CYS A 244 3.43 -2.38 -1.77
CA CYS A 244 3.50 -1.41 -2.87
C CYS A 244 2.21 -0.56 -2.97
N ARG A 245 1.02 -1.16 -2.76
CA ARG A 245 -0.26 -0.43 -2.76
C ARG A 245 -0.38 0.55 -1.60
N MET A 246 0.07 0.15 -0.41
CA MET A 246 0.14 1.02 0.77
C MET A 246 1.03 2.23 0.47
N CYS A 247 2.25 2.01 -0.01
CA CYS A 247 3.15 3.11 -0.35
C CYS A 247 2.56 4.04 -1.44
N SER A 248 1.95 3.46 -2.48
CA SER A 248 1.28 4.21 -3.56
C SER A 248 0.15 5.12 -3.08
N CYS A 249 -0.64 4.68 -2.09
CA CYS A 249 -1.71 5.51 -1.51
C CYS A 249 -1.18 6.75 -0.78
N PHE A 250 0.07 6.73 -0.32
CA PHE A 250 0.70 7.77 0.47
C PHE A 250 1.81 8.51 -0.29
N GLY A 251 1.92 8.33 -1.61
CA GLY A 251 2.99 9.01 -2.37
C GLY A 251 4.41 8.50 -2.06
N ILE A 252 4.54 7.40 -1.32
CA ILE A 252 5.83 6.90 -0.81
C ILE A 252 6.54 6.06 -1.87
N GLN A 253 7.84 6.32 -2.05
CA GLN A 253 8.70 5.50 -2.90
C GLN A 253 9.03 4.17 -2.20
N TYR A 254 8.28 3.11 -2.52
CA TYR A 254 8.43 1.77 -1.90
C TYR A 254 9.82 1.10 -2.10
N HIS A 255 10.70 1.67 -2.91
CA HIS A 255 12.08 1.19 -3.08
C HIS A 255 13.10 2.03 -2.32
N ARG A 256 12.65 3.09 -1.64
CA ARG A 256 13.44 4.09 -0.89
C ARG A 256 12.58 4.73 0.21
N LEU A 257 12.18 3.94 1.20
CA LEU A 257 11.36 4.41 2.32
C LEU A 257 12.05 5.50 3.16
N GLU A 258 13.39 5.57 3.11
CA GLU A 258 14.18 6.56 3.83
C GLU A 258 13.89 7.99 3.36
N ASP A 259 13.34 8.15 2.15
CA ASP A 259 12.94 9.45 1.59
C ASP A 259 11.55 9.91 2.09
N ALA A 260 10.79 9.05 2.79
CA ALA A 260 9.46 9.37 3.31
C ALA A 260 9.53 10.26 4.56
N SER A 261 8.63 11.24 4.67
CA SER A 261 8.50 12.05 5.87
C SER A 261 7.79 11.28 6.99
N GLU A 262 7.89 11.77 8.24
CA GLU A 262 7.16 11.18 9.37
C GLU A 262 5.64 11.32 9.18
N ASP A 263 5.20 12.42 8.60
CA ASP A 263 3.80 12.67 8.27
C ASP A 263 3.27 11.67 7.23
N ASP A 264 4.08 11.27 6.24
CA ASP A 264 3.64 10.34 5.20
C ASP A 264 3.38 8.95 5.76
N VAL A 265 4.05 8.57 6.85
CA VAL A 265 3.98 7.23 7.42
C VAL A 265 3.18 7.13 8.72
N CYS A 266 2.75 8.26 9.30
CA CYS A 266 2.21 8.30 10.67
C CYS A 266 0.95 7.44 10.86
N LEU A 267 0.12 7.27 9.81
CA LEU A 267 -1.08 6.42 9.88
C LEU A 267 -0.75 4.93 9.93
N MET A 268 0.48 4.54 9.58
CA MET A 268 0.95 3.16 9.69
C MET A 268 1.54 2.84 11.08
N ASN A 269 1.38 3.75 12.05
CA ASN A 269 1.79 3.50 13.42
C ASN A 269 0.93 2.40 14.07
N VAL A 270 1.54 1.25 14.31
CA VAL A 270 0.92 0.07 14.95
C VAL A 270 1.36 -0.11 16.41
N GLY A 271 1.86 0.95 17.06
CA GLY A 271 2.17 0.95 18.49
C GLY A 271 3.39 0.11 18.90
N LEU A 272 4.22 -0.28 17.93
CA LEU A 272 5.52 -0.88 18.17
C LEU A 272 6.58 0.21 18.29
N HIS A 273 7.16 0.35 19.47
CA HIS A 273 8.39 1.10 19.66
C HIS A 273 9.58 0.14 19.52
N SER A 274 10.53 0.49 18.65
CA SER A 274 11.84 -0.16 18.53
C SER A 274 12.71 0.08 19.77
#